data_AF-A0A3N5XR27-F1
#
_entry.id   AF-A0A3N5XR27-F1
#
_cell.length_a   1.000
_cell.length_b   1.000
_cell.length_c   1.000
_cell.angle_alpha   90.00
_cell.angle_beta   90.00
_cell.angle_gamma   90.00
#
_symmetry.space_group_name_H-M   'P 1'
#
loop_
_entity.id
_entity.type
_entity.pdbx_description
1 polymer ?
#
loop_
_entity_poly.entity_id
_entity_poly.type
_entity_poly.pdbx_seq_one_letter_code
_entity_poly.pdbx_strand_id
1 'polypeptide(L)'
;WWDHRRYQQVIDHFRGRIQFVQVGEAGHHHPPLRGAVDLRGRTDLRQLVRLVYHSEGVLSPVSLLMHLAAAVETPAGRPKNRPCVVVAGGREPPHFTAYPHHQFIHTVGALPCCANGGCWKSRTVPIGDGDEKDHPDQLCVNVAGDLPRCMDMITAAEVIRRIELYFAGGMCGDRGYGMAPSEAAVVEETIQ
;
A
#
# COMPACT_ATOMS: atom_id res chain seq x y z
N TRP A 1 -1.70 8.64 4.57
CA TRP A 1 -2.67 7.65 4.09
C TRP A 1 -3.03 7.90 2.64
N TRP A 2 -3.61 6.90 1.96
CA TRP A 2 -4.23 7.06 0.65
C TRP A 2 -5.75 6.90 0.77
N ASP A 3 -6.50 7.43 -0.20
CA ASP A 3 -7.97 7.44 -0.13
C ASP A 3 -8.57 6.02 -0.26
N HIS A 4 -9.42 5.65 0.68
CA HIS A 4 -10.09 4.35 0.73
C HIS A 4 -10.88 4.04 -0.56
N ARG A 5 -11.51 5.04 -1.18
CA ARG A 5 -12.27 4.83 -2.43
C ARG A 5 -11.35 4.48 -3.58
N ARG A 6 -10.10 4.94 -3.57
CA ARG A 6 -9.08 4.56 -4.56
C ARG A 6 -8.59 3.14 -4.36
N TYR A 7 -8.40 2.67 -3.12
CA TYR A 7 -8.16 1.25 -2.86
C TYR A 7 -9.32 0.39 -3.36
N GLN A 8 -10.56 0.80 -3.11
CA GLN A 8 -11.74 0.09 -3.62
C GLN A 8 -11.76 0.02 -5.15
N GLN A 9 -11.38 1.10 -5.86
CA GLN A 9 -11.26 1.10 -7.32
C GLN A 9 -10.24 0.08 -7.83
N VAL A 10 -9.10 -0.07 -7.15
CA VAL A 10 -8.09 -1.08 -7.49
C VAL A 10 -8.66 -2.49 -7.33
N ILE A 11 -9.33 -2.76 -6.20
CA ILE A 11 -9.95 -4.08 -5.94
C ILE A 11 -11.04 -4.39 -6.96
N ASP A 12 -11.88 -3.41 -7.29
CA ASP A 12 -12.94 -3.56 -8.29
C ASP A 12 -12.37 -3.84 -9.68
N HIS A 13 -11.26 -3.19 -10.06
CA HIS A 13 -10.59 -3.42 -11.34
C HIS A 13 -10.08 -4.86 -11.50
N PHE A 14 -9.52 -5.44 -10.43
CA PHE A 14 -8.95 -6.79 -10.45
C PHE A 14 -9.92 -7.88 -10.00
N ARG A 15 -11.22 -7.57 -9.89
CA ARG A 15 -12.24 -8.54 -9.51
C ARG A 15 -12.22 -9.76 -10.43
N GLY A 16 -12.15 -10.96 -9.85
CA GLY A 16 -12.06 -12.22 -10.58
C GLY A 16 -10.66 -12.56 -11.11
N ARG A 17 -9.70 -11.63 -11.03
CA ARG A 17 -8.29 -11.84 -11.40
C ARG A 17 -7.39 -11.97 -10.17
N ILE A 18 -7.67 -11.20 -9.11
CA ILE A 18 -6.93 -11.19 -7.85
C ILE A 18 -7.90 -11.33 -6.68
N GLN A 19 -7.65 -12.29 -5.79
CA GLN A 19 -8.28 -12.28 -4.48
C GLN A 19 -7.48 -11.35 -3.56
N PHE A 20 -8.10 -10.28 -3.05
CA PHE A 20 -7.45 -9.44 -2.05
C PHE A 20 -7.73 -9.94 -0.63
N VAL A 21 -6.78 -9.77 0.27
CA VAL A 21 -6.92 -9.98 1.71
C VAL A 21 -6.59 -8.66 2.40
N GLN A 22 -7.58 -8.05 3.05
CA GLN A 22 -7.39 -6.82 3.80
C GLN A 22 -6.90 -7.14 5.21
N VAL A 23 -5.75 -6.59 5.58
CA VAL A 23 -5.19 -6.64 6.94
C VAL A 23 -5.05 -5.22 7.49
N GLY A 24 -4.80 -5.13 8.80
CA GLY A 24 -4.62 -3.88 9.51
C GLY A 24 -4.79 -4.08 11.00
N GLU A 25 -4.24 -3.18 11.80
CA GLU A 25 -4.36 -3.23 13.26
C GLU A 25 -5.76 -2.77 13.71
N ALA A 26 -6.33 -3.41 14.73
CA ALA A 26 -7.70 -3.12 15.17
C ALA A 26 -7.90 -1.67 15.69
N GLY A 27 -6.83 -1.03 16.19
CA GLY A 27 -6.86 0.34 16.70
C GLY A 27 -6.75 1.43 15.63
N HIS A 28 -6.47 1.06 14.38
CA HIS A 28 -6.31 2.01 13.27
C HIS A 28 -7.58 2.09 12.42
N HIS A 29 -7.76 3.24 11.76
CA HIS A 29 -8.90 3.44 10.88
C HIS A 29 -8.64 2.80 9.50
N HIS A 30 -9.26 1.65 9.26
CA HIS A 30 -9.17 0.90 8.00
C HIS A 30 -10.59 0.56 7.52
N PRO A 31 -11.32 1.38 6.76
CA PRO A 31 -12.67 1.01 6.33
C PRO A 31 -12.67 -0.32 5.52
N PRO A 32 -13.73 -1.16 5.65
CA PRO A 32 -13.78 -2.45 4.97
C PRO A 32 -13.80 -2.29 3.45
N LEU A 33 -12.96 -3.06 2.76
CA LEU A 33 -12.92 -3.12 1.30
C LEU A 33 -13.82 -4.25 0.78
N ARG A 34 -14.81 -3.91 -0.05
CA ARG A 34 -15.74 -4.89 -0.62
C ARG A 34 -15.00 -5.79 -1.60
N GLY A 35 -15.21 -7.10 -1.48
CA GLY A 35 -14.58 -8.12 -2.33
C GLY A 35 -13.22 -8.63 -1.83
N ALA A 36 -12.67 -8.01 -0.77
CA ALA A 36 -11.50 -8.54 -0.07
C ALA A 36 -11.91 -9.50 1.07
N VAL A 37 -11.05 -10.48 1.37
CA VAL A 37 -11.14 -11.26 2.60
C VAL A 37 -10.72 -10.36 3.76
N ASP A 38 -11.60 -10.16 4.73
CA ASP A 38 -11.36 -9.25 5.84
C ASP A 38 -10.66 -9.94 7.03
N LEU A 39 -9.38 -9.61 7.22
CA LEU A 39 -8.53 -10.04 8.32
C LEU A 39 -8.03 -8.86 9.19
N ARG A 40 -8.65 -7.68 9.09
CA ARG A 40 -8.30 -6.53 9.96
C ARG A 40 -8.50 -6.90 11.43
N GLY A 41 -7.47 -6.73 12.25
CA GLY A 41 -7.48 -7.10 13.67
C GLY A 41 -7.51 -8.62 13.94
N ARG A 42 -7.27 -9.46 12.92
CA ARG A 42 -7.41 -10.93 13.03
C ARG A 42 -6.11 -11.71 12.91
N THR A 43 -4.97 -11.01 12.87
CA THR A 43 -3.65 -11.63 12.76
C THR A 43 -2.70 -11.12 13.85
N ASP A 44 -1.96 -12.01 14.49
CA ASP A 44 -0.69 -11.65 15.12
C ASP A 44 0.44 -11.50 14.08
N LEU A 45 1.62 -11.06 14.51
CA LEU A 45 2.76 -10.88 13.61
C LEU A 45 3.19 -12.18 12.90
N ARG A 46 3.15 -13.33 13.59
CA ARG A 46 3.54 -14.62 13.02
C ARG A 46 2.55 -15.06 11.94
N GLN A 47 1.26 -14.87 12.19
CA GLN A 47 0.19 -15.14 11.24
C GLN A 47 0.29 -14.20 10.03
N LEU A 48 0.60 -12.91 10.24
CA LEU A 48 0.84 -11.96 9.17
C LEU A 48 2.03 -12.37 8.29
N VAL A 49 3.16 -12.78 8.89
CA VAL A 49 4.33 -13.30 8.16
C VAL A 49 3.94 -14.52 7.31
N ARG A 50 3.15 -15.45 7.86
CA ARG A 50 2.66 -16.63 7.11
C ARG A 50 1.73 -16.25 5.97
N LEU A 51 0.85 -15.26 6.19
CA LEU A 51 -0.02 -14.75 5.15
C LEU A 51 0.82 -14.16 3.98
N VAL A 52 1.80 -13.30 4.30
CA VAL A 52 2.71 -12.72 3.28
C VAL A 52 3.53 -13.81 2.57
N TYR A 53 4.03 -14.82 3.29
CA TYR A 53 4.75 -15.95 2.69
C TYR A 53 3.93 -16.59 1.57
N HIS A 54 2.65 -16.85 1.79
CA HIS A 54 1.75 -17.47 0.81
C HIS A 54 1.15 -16.50 -0.22
N SER A 55 1.34 -15.20 -0.07
CA SER A 55 0.77 -14.19 -0.99
C SER A 55 1.56 -14.08 -2.29
N GLU A 56 0.87 -13.92 -3.42
CA GLU A 56 1.50 -13.65 -4.73
C GLU A 56 1.99 -12.21 -4.84
N GLY A 57 1.41 -11.27 -4.09
CA GLY A 57 1.84 -9.87 -4.09
C GLY A 57 1.30 -9.05 -2.92
N VAL A 58 1.79 -7.83 -2.80
CA VAL A 58 1.40 -6.87 -1.74
C VAL A 58 1.09 -5.51 -2.35
N LEU A 59 -0.01 -4.89 -1.91
CA LEU A 59 -0.31 -3.48 -2.14
C LEU A 59 -0.44 -2.77 -0.79
N SER A 60 0.39 -1.76 -0.55
CA SER A 60 0.53 -1.17 0.78
C SER A 60 0.90 0.31 0.69
N PRO A 61 0.61 1.14 1.71
CA PRO A 61 1.39 2.35 1.94
C PRO A 61 2.81 1.97 2.42
N VAL A 62 3.60 2.96 2.83
CA VAL A 62 4.82 2.69 3.60
C VAL A 62 4.43 2.11 4.97
N SER A 63 4.56 0.80 5.14
CA SER A 63 4.19 0.05 6.35
C SER A 63 5.01 -1.23 6.50
N LEU A 64 4.73 -2.00 7.57
CA LEU A 64 5.34 -3.31 7.80
C LEU A 64 5.18 -4.26 6.59
N LEU A 65 4.06 -4.21 5.87
CA LEU A 65 3.79 -5.13 4.77
C LEU A 65 4.82 -5.04 3.64
N MET A 66 5.30 -3.84 3.30
CA MET A 66 6.35 -3.73 2.29
C MET A 66 7.65 -4.36 2.80
N HIS A 67 8.02 -4.19 4.07
CA HIS A 67 9.22 -4.83 4.61
C HIS A 67 9.10 -6.36 4.60
N LEU A 68 7.93 -6.90 4.95
CA LEU A 68 7.68 -8.34 4.86
C LEU A 68 7.72 -8.84 3.42
N ALA A 69 7.20 -8.08 2.45
CA ALA A 69 7.24 -8.45 1.03
C ALA A 69 8.69 -8.63 0.53
N ALA A 70 9.61 -7.79 1.00
CA ALA A 70 11.03 -7.84 0.65
C ALA A 70 11.83 -8.90 1.45
N ALA A 71 11.46 -9.13 2.72
CA ALA A 71 12.25 -9.97 3.64
C ALA A 71 11.80 -11.43 3.69
N VAL A 72 10.50 -11.70 3.54
CA VAL A 72 9.96 -13.06 3.61
C VAL A 72 10.17 -13.73 2.27
N GLU A 73 10.82 -14.90 2.28
CA GLU A 73 11.03 -15.67 1.05
C GLU A 73 9.71 -16.06 0.37
N THR A 74 9.78 -16.40 -0.92
CA THR A 74 8.65 -16.93 -1.66
C THR A 74 8.68 -18.47 -1.67
N PRO A 75 7.52 -19.15 -1.66
CA PRO A 75 7.44 -20.60 -1.82
C PRO A 75 8.21 -21.11 -3.04
N ALA A 76 8.68 -22.36 -2.96
CA ALA A 76 9.36 -23.01 -4.09
C ALA A 76 8.47 -23.00 -5.35
N GLY A 77 9.08 -22.74 -6.51
CA GLY A 77 8.37 -22.62 -7.79
C GLY A 77 7.76 -21.23 -8.06
N ARG A 78 7.89 -20.25 -7.15
CA ARG A 78 7.52 -18.85 -7.39
C ARG A 78 8.75 -17.98 -7.71
N PRO A 79 8.55 -16.80 -8.31
CA PRO A 79 9.64 -15.84 -8.52
C PRO A 79 10.32 -15.46 -7.21
N LYS A 80 11.65 -15.31 -7.23
CA LYS A 80 12.47 -15.01 -6.04
C LYS A 80 12.01 -13.77 -5.26
N ASN A 81 11.57 -12.74 -5.97
CA ASN A 81 11.13 -11.49 -5.38
C ASN A 81 9.60 -11.40 -5.45
N ARG A 82 8.97 -11.04 -4.34
CA ARG A 82 7.52 -10.86 -4.30
C ARG A 82 7.12 -9.51 -4.93
N PRO A 83 6.19 -9.49 -5.89
CA PRO A 83 5.55 -8.27 -6.35
C PRO A 83 5.04 -7.41 -5.20
N CYS A 84 5.42 -6.13 -5.18
CA CYS A 84 4.96 -5.19 -4.17
C CYS A 84 4.79 -3.79 -4.78
N VAL A 85 3.58 -3.23 -4.65
CA VAL A 85 3.27 -1.86 -5.03
C VAL A 85 3.09 -1.02 -3.77
N VAL A 86 3.92 0.02 -3.63
CA VAL A 86 3.92 0.90 -2.46
C VAL A 86 3.38 2.27 -2.84
N VAL A 87 2.32 2.72 -2.17
CA VAL A 87 1.74 4.06 -2.32
C VAL A 87 2.37 4.99 -1.27
N ALA A 88 3.46 5.66 -1.63
CA ALA A 88 4.30 6.38 -0.66
C ALA A 88 4.09 7.90 -0.60
N GLY A 89 3.74 8.52 -1.73
CA GLY A 89 3.58 9.98 -1.81
C GLY A 89 4.87 10.74 -1.49
N GLY A 90 4.76 11.81 -0.68
CA GLY A 90 5.85 12.76 -0.44
C GLY A 90 6.23 12.92 1.03
N ARG A 91 5.74 12.05 1.93
CA ARG A 91 6.04 12.15 3.37
C ARG A 91 7.47 11.70 3.66
N GLU A 92 7.88 10.56 3.11
CA GLU A 92 9.15 9.90 3.41
C GLU A 92 10.08 9.87 2.19
N PRO A 93 11.41 10.00 2.38
CA PRO A 93 12.37 9.91 1.29
C PRO A 93 12.46 8.47 0.73
N PRO A 94 12.34 8.25 -0.59
CA PRO A 94 12.45 6.92 -1.18
C PRO A 94 13.79 6.23 -0.90
N HIS A 95 14.90 6.98 -0.84
CA HIS A 95 16.22 6.41 -0.57
C HIS A 95 16.34 5.77 0.82
N PHE A 96 15.44 6.11 1.75
CA PHE A 96 15.43 5.58 3.10
C PHE A 96 14.62 4.28 3.21
N THR A 97 13.52 4.14 2.47
CA THR A 97 12.56 3.04 2.68
C THR A 97 12.34 2.13 1.47
N ALA A 98 12.70 2.55 0.25
CA ALA A 98 12.38 1.79 -0.96
C ALA A 98 13.28 0.57 -1.14
N TYR A 99 12.66 -0.57 -1.45
CA TYR A 99 13.39 -1.77 -1.90
C TYR A 99 13.54 -1.77 -3.42
N PRO A 100 14.68 -2.23 -3.99
CA PRO A 100 14.96 -2.13 -5.42
C PRO A 100 13.95 -2.78 -6.36
N HIS A 101 13.22 -3.79 -5.89
CA HIS A 101 12.29 -4.59 -6.71
C HIS A 101 10.81 -4.20 -6.52
N HIS A 102 10.51 -3.25 -5.64
CA HIS A 102 9.15 -2.77 -5.42
C HIS A 102 8.81 -1.67 -6.44
N GLN A 103 7.54 -1.63 -6.86
CA GLN A 103 6.99 -0.44 -7.51
C GLN A 103 6.67 0.61 -6.44
N PHE A 104 7.67 1.42 -6.08
CA PHE A 104 7.56 2.44 -5.05
C PHE A 104 7.08 3.78 -5.64
N ILE A 105 5.81 4.11 -5.47
CA ILE A 105 5.18 5.30 -6.07
C ILE A 105 5.32 6.49 -5.12
N HIS A 106 6.25 7.39 -5.42
CA HIS A 106 6.49 8.61 -4.63
C HIS A 106 6.29 9.89 -5.45
N THR A 107 6.14 11.00 -4.73
CA THR A 107 6.07 12.37 -5.30
C THR A 107 7.08 13.30 -4.65
N VAL A 108 8.07 12.78 -3.90
CA VAL A 108 9.24 13.57 -3.45
C VAL A 108 9.90 14.24 -4.65
N GLY A 109 10.18 15.54 -4.53
CA GLY A 109 10.68 16.39 -5.63
C GLY A 109 9.59 16.98 -6.54
N ALA A 110 8.35 16.50 -6.48
CA ALA A 110 7.25 17.01 -7.32
C ALA A 110 6.44 18.14 -6.68
N LEU A 111 6.63 18.41 -5.38
CA LEU A 111 5.94 19.48 -4.63
C LEU A 111 6.94 20.27 -3.78
N PRO A 112 6.71 21.58 -3.56
CA PRO A 112 7.63 22.41 -2.76
C PRO A 112 7.86 21.88 -1.34
N CYS A 113 6.81 21.36 -0.68
CA CYS A 113 6.90 20.87 0.70
C CYS A 113 7.72 19.59 0.86
N CYS A 114 7.99 18.86 -0.23
CA CYS A 114 8.81 17.65 -0.22
C CYS A 114 9.92 17.70 -1.29
N ALA A 115 10.45 18.88 -1.58
CA ALA A 115 11.42 19.09 -2.65
C ALA A 115 12.70 18.24 -2.48
N ASN A 116 13.18 18.06 -1.24
CA ASN A 116 14.46 17.41 -0.94
C ASN A 116 14.35 16.36 0.18
N GLY A 117 13.60 15.27 -0.05
CA GLY A 117 13.66 14.09 0.85
C GLY A 117 12.46 13.85 1.74
N GLY A 118 11.30 14.42 1.43
CA GLY A 118 10.05 14.19 2.17
C GLY A 118 9.73 15.26 3.21
N CYS A 119 8.44 15.45 3.51
CA CYS A 119 7.98 16.50 4.43
C CYS A 119 7.75 16.02 5.87
N TRP A 120 7.72 14.70 6.11
CA TRP A 120 7.47 14.04 7.41
C TRP A 120 6.12 14.33 8.10
N LYS A 121 5.32 15.23 7.56
CA LYS A 121 3.99 15.61 8.08
C LYS A 121 3.00 14.46 7.94
N SER A 122 2.38 14.08 9.05
CA SER A 122 1.59 12.85 9.16
C SER A 122 0.08 13.08 9.15
N ARG A 123 -0.38 14.30 9.47
CA ARG A 123 -1.81 14.66 9.60
C ARG A 123 -2.16 15.85 8.71
N THR A 124 -3.41 15.93 8.25
CA THR A 124 -3.96 17.10 7.55
C THR A 124 -4.74 18.02 8.49
N VAL A 125 -5.24 17.47 9.59
CA VAL A 125 -5.99 18.17 10.63
C VAL A 125 -5.56 17.63 12.00
N PRO A 126 -5.65 18.44 13.08
CA PRO A 126 -5.45 17.93 14.43
C PRO A 126 -6.58 16.97 14.81
N ILE A 127 -6.27 15.90 15.55
CA ILE A 127 -7.26 14.90 15.98
C ILE A 127 -7.52 14.91 17.50
N GLY A 128 -6.76 15.69 18.26
CA GLY A 128 -6.98 15.93 19.69
C GLY A 128 -6.49 14.79 20.59
N ASP A 129 -5.50 14.01 20.15
CA ASP A 129 -4.97 12.85 20.90
C ASP A 129 -3.75 13.19 21.78
N GLY A 130 -3.31 14.44 21.78
CA GLY A 130 -2.17 14.92 22.57
C GLY A 130 -0.80 14.60 21.97
N ASP A 131 -0.73 14.07 20.74
CA ASP A 131 0.51 13.86 20.00
C ASP A 131 1.01 15.18 19.37
N GLU A 132 2.33 15.37 19.31
CA GLU A 132 2.96 16.55 18.70
C GLU A 132 2.52 16.79 17.25
N LYS A 133 2.05 15.76 16.54
CA LYS A 133 1.51 15.86 15.18
C LYS A 133 0.29 16.77 15.06
N ASP A 134 -0.36 17.13 16.17
CA ASP A 134 -1.46 18.11 16.18
C ASP A 134 -0.97 19.57 16.14
N HIS A 135 0.33 19.83 16.39
CA HIS A 135 0.84 21.19 16.32
C HIS A 135 0.74 21.75 14.89
N PRO A 136 0.37 23.05 14.72
CA PRO A 136 0.16 23.64 13.39
C PRO A 136 1.37 23.52 12.45
N ASP A 137 2.59 23.55 12.98
CA ASP A 137 3.84 23.37 12.22
C ASP A 137 4.13 21.90 11.85
N GLN A 138 3.38 20.93 12.39
CA GLN A 138 3.46 19.49 12.10
C GLN A 138 2.38 19.02 11.11
N LEU A 139 1.36 19.84 10.85
CA LEU A 139 0.29 19.52 9.89
C LEU A 139 0.72 19.70 8.44
N CYS A 140 0.09 18.93 7.55
CA CYS A 140 0.30 18.99 6.10
C CYS A 140 0.03 20.40 5.57
N VAL A 141 1.02 20.99 4.89
CA VAL A 141 0.92 22.37 4.36
C VAL A 141 0.31 22.43 2.95
N ASN A 142 -0.02 21.30 2.35
CA ASN A 142 -0.58 21.23 1.00
C ASN A 142 -1.60 20.08 0.91
N VAL A 143 -2.88 20.43 1.08
CA VAL A 143 -4.00 19.50 1.18
C VAL A 143 -4.94 19.70 -0.01
N ALA A 144 -5.43 18.60 -0.58
CA ALA A 144 -6.46 18.58 -1.62
C ALA A 144 -7.73 17.93 -1.06
N GLY A 145 -8.72 18.75 -0.69
CA GLY A 145 -9.85 18.29 0.12
C GLY A 145 -9.35 17.87 1.50
N ASP A 146 -9.45 16.58 1.81
CA ASP A 146 -9.07 16.02 3.11
C ASP A 146 -7.72 15.28 3.05
N LEU A 147 -7.15 15.09 1.85
CA LEU A 147 -5.98 14.25 1.59
C LEU A 147 -4.72 15.10 1.32
N PRO A 148 -3.52 14.70 1.78
CA PRO A 148 -2.28 15.35 1.37
C PRO A 148 -2.14 15.37 -0.16
N ARG A 149 -1.78 16.51 -0.76
CA ARG A 149 -1.66 16.66 -2.22
C ARG A 149 -0.71 15.64 -2.84
N CYS A 150 0.35 15.27 -2.13
CA CYS A 150 1.30 14.23 -2.56
C CYS A 150 0.65 12.84 -2.72
N MET A 151 -0.35 12.52 -1.90
CA MET A 151 -1.12 11.27 -2.00
C MET A 151 -2.25 11.40 -3.02
N ASP A 152 -2.85 12.59 -3.14
CA ASP A 152 -3.88 12.90 -4.15
C ASP A 152 -3.37 12.79 -5.58
N MET A 153 -2.09 13.11 -5.83
CA MET A 153 -1.47 12.94 -7.15
C MET A 153 -1.31 11.48 -7.59
N ILE A 154 -1.37 10.51 -6.66
CA ILE A 154 -1.28 9.09 -6.98
C ILE A 154 -2.70 8.55 -7.22
N THR A 155 -3.05 8.30 -8.48
CA THR A 155 -4.39 7.84 -8.87
C THR A 155 -4.53 6.32 -8.78
N ALA A 156 -5.76 5.81 -8.71
CA ALA A 156 -6.00 4.37 -8.79
C ALA A 156 -5.49 3.76 -10.10
N ALA A 157 -5.62 4.49 -11.21
CA ALA A 157 -5.09 4.08 -12.51
C ALA A 157 -3.56 3.88 -12.49
N GLU A 158 -2.81 4.74 -11.79
CA GLU A 158 -1.37 4.55 -11.63
C GLU A 158 -1.05 3.30 -10.81
N VAL A 159 -1.76 3.08 -9.69
CA VAL A 159 -1.57 1.86 -8.88
C VAL A 159 -1.89 0.59 -9.68
N ILE A 160 -3.01 0.59 -10.41
CA ILE A 160 -3.40 -0.51 -11.31
C ILE A 160 -2.30 -0.78 -12.34
N ARG A 161 -1.79 0.27 -12.99
CA ARG A 161 -0.71 0.14 -13.98
C ARG A 161 0.56 -0.48 -13.40
N ARG A 162 0.91 -0.17 -12.15
CA ARG A 162 2.04 -0.77 -11.44
C ARG A 162 1.83 -2.25 -11.11
N ILE A 163 0.60 -2.63 -10.78
CA ILE A 163 0.24 -4.04 -10.58
C ILE A 163 0.31 -4.79 -11.92
N GLU A 164 -0.26 -4.24 -12.99
CA GLU A 164 -0.22 -4.83 -14.35
C GLU A 164 1.21 -4.99 -14.87
N LEU A 165 2.15 -4.11 -14.49
CA LEU A 165 3.56 -4.27 -14.86
C LEU A 165 4.14 -5.60 -14.35
N TYR A 166 3.72 -6.08 -13.18
CA TYR A 166 4.16 -7.39 -12.68
C TYR A 166 3.53 -8.55 -13.45
N PHE A 167 2.28 -8.43 -13.90
CA PHE A 167 1.66 -9.42 -14.81
C PHE A 167 2.39 -9.46 -16.16
N ALA A 168 2.58 -8.29 -16.78
CA ALA A 168 3.29 -8.17 -18.06
C ALA A 168 4.75 -8.69 -17.97
N GLY A 169 5.38 -8.52 -16.81
CA GLY A 169 6.73 -9.03 -16.54
C GLY A 169 6.80 -10.52 -16.14
N GLY A 170 5.66 -11.23 -16.07
CA GLY A 170 5.60 -12.65 -15.66
C GLY A 170 5.94 -12.89 -14.18
N MET A 171 5.89 -11.84 -13.34
CA MET A 171 6.18 -11.92 -11.91
C MET A 171 4.93 -12.29 -11.09
N CYS A 172 3.74 -12.07 -11.64
CA CYS A 172 2.47 -12.62 -11.13
C CYS A 172 2.00 -13.70 -12.10
N GLY A 173 1.40 -14.79 -11.58
CA GLY A 173 0.93 -15.88 -12.42
C GLY A 173 -0.22 -15.44 -13.32
N ASP A 174 0.01 -15.35 -14.63
CA ASP A 174 -1.05 -15.18 -15.62
C ASP A 174 -1.66 -16.54 -15.93
N ARG A 175 -2.41 -17.09 -14.97
CA ARG A 175 -3.20 -18.31 -15.19
C ARG A 175 -4.44 -17.88 -15.98
N GLY A 176 -4.35 -18.00 -17.30
CA GLY A 176 -5.33 -17.51 -18.27
C GLY A 176 -6.81 -17.77 -17.92
N TYR A 177 -7.68 -16.97 -18.54
CA TYR A 177 -9.14 -16.99 -18.43
C TYR A 177 -9.72 -18.42 -18.33
N GLY A 178 -10.10 -18.86 -17.13
CA GLY A 178 -10.77 -20.16 -16.92
C GLY A 178 -10.26 -21.03 -15.76
N MET A 179 -9.19 -20.65 -15.05
CA MET A 179 -8.79 -21.31 -13.80
C MET A 179 -9.09 -20.44 -12.57
N ALA A 180 -9.28 -21.10 -11.41
CA ALA A 180 -9.60 -20.49 -10.12
C ALA A 180 -8.74 -19.25 -9.79
N PRO A 181 -9.29 -18.24 -9.07
CA PRO A 181 -8.64 -16.96 -8.85
C PRO A 181 -7.22 -17.09 -8.28
N SER A 182 -6.34 -16.17 -8.66
CA SER A 182 -4.97 -16.10 -8.12
C SER A 182 -4.98 -16.03 -6.59
N GLU A 183 -3.97 -16.63 -5.98
CA GLU A 183 -3.84 -16.72 -4.54
C GLU A 183 -3.46 -15.34 -3.98
N ALA A 184 -4.40 -14.75 -3.25
CA ALA A 184 -4.24 -13.71 -2.24
C ALA A 184 -3.14 -12.65 -2.50
N ALA A 185 -3.53 -11.46 -2.94
CA ALA A 185 -2.75 -10.25 -2.71
C ALA A 185 -3.13 -9.64 -1.36
N VAL A 186 -2.16 -9.31 -0.52
CA VAL A 186 -2.44 -8.66 0.77
C VAL A 186 -2.47 -7.15 0.56
N VAL A 187 -3.53 -6.53 1.08
CA VAL A 187 -3.73 -5.09 1.11
C VAL A 187 -3.81 -4.61 2.54
N GLU A 188 -3.05 -3.57 2.84
CA GLU A 188 -3.23 -2.76 4.05
C GLU A 188 -3.50 -1.33 3.62
N GLU A 189 -4.47 -0.71 4.27
CA GLU A 189 -4.59 0.74 4.30
C GLU A 189 -3.89 1.21 5.58
N THR A 190 -3.28 2.38 5.67
CA THR A 190 -2.89 2.94 6.98
C THR A 190 -3.32 4.39 7.02
N ILE A 191 -4.27 4.68 7.92
CA ILE A 191 -4.64 6.04 8.33
C ILE A 191 -4.18 6.16 9.78
N GLN A 192 -3.16 7.01 9.99
CA GLN A 192 -2.76 7.48 11.31
C GLN A 192 -3.59 8.70 11.68
#